data_AF-A0A3M1DLB7-F1
#
_entry.id   AF-A0A3M1DLB7-F1
#
_cell.length_a   1.000
_cell.length_b   1.000
_cell.length_c   1.000
_cell.angle_alpha   90.00
_cell.angle_beta   90.00
_cell.angle_gamma   90.00
#
_symmetry.space_group_name_H-M   'P 1'
#
loop_
_entity.id
_entity.type
_entity.pdbx_description
1 polymer ?
#
loop_
_entity_poly.entity_id
_entity_poly.type
_entity_poly.pdbx_seq_one_letter_code
_entity_poly.pdbx_strand_id
1 'polypeptide(L)'
;GDQPFVEFSVPDFIRSIVLEEATYVLVDRNGEQVRIDIDPKWVTLLSSREIRQYWIMMPRTPFYVAEVVPGSPAEQAGIQVDDHIIAVDTVPTPFFIDFRRAILKRKGQETTIGLVRQERDTLRVRLTVPEEGTIGVYNYAWDHYFRIERREYTLAEALPAGVVKGWNFLKDQVKAFALMFQGKMKAKDNLGSFISIGKMFGDTWDWERFWRMTALLSLVLGFVNLLPVPALDGGHVMFLLYEIATGRKPSDKFLEYATLIGFILLATLMLYVIGLDILRIF
;
A
#
# COMPACT_ATOMS: atom_id res chain seq x y z
N GLY A 1 8.53 -13.12 10.48
CA GLY A 1 10.01 -13.24 10.40
C GLY A 1 10.61 -12.73 11.69
N ASP A 2 11.94 -12.73 11.80
CA ASP A 2 12.63 -12.50 13.09
C ASP A 2 12.91 -11.02 13.40
N GLN A 3 12.23 -10.09 12.72
CA GLN A 3 12.38 -8.65 12.93
C GLN A 3 11.25 -8.13 13.83
N PRO A 4 11.57 -7.42 14.93
CA PRO A 4 10.54 -6.87 15.80
C PRO A 4 9.76 -5.78 15.07
N PHE A 5 8.44 -5.82 15.22
CA PHE A 5 7.56 -4.79 14.69
C PHE A 5 7.37 -3.72 15.77
N VAL A 6 8.26 -2.72 15.76
CA VAL A 6 8.39 -1.72 16.84
C VAL A 6 7.34 -0.60 16.71
N GLU A 7 6.97 -0.24 15.49
CA GLU A 7 6.00 0.82 15.18
C GLU A 7 4.88 0.25 14.31
N PHE A 8 3.65 0.73 14.51
CA PHE A 8 2.52 0.32 13.69
C PHE A 8 2.66 0.89 12.26
N SER A 9 3.16 0.07 11.33
CA SER A 9 3.36 0.45 9.93
C SER A 9 2.81 -0.63 8.98
N VAL A 10 1.60 -0.39 8.46
CA VAL A 10 1.00 -1.27 7.44
C VAL A 10 1.93 -1.46 6.23
N PRO A 11 2.62 -0.41 5.71
CA PRO A 11 3.60 -0.59 4.64
C PRO A 11 4.75 -1.53 4.99
N ASP A 12 5.35 -1.41 6.18
CA ASP A 12 6.47 -2.28 6.58
C ASP A 12 6.02 -3.72 6.85
N PHE A 13 4.79 -3.88 7.35
CA PHE A 13 4.17 -5.19 7.50
C PHE A 13 4.00 -5.88 6.15
N ILE A 14 3.40 -5.19 5.16
CA ILE A 14 3.26 -5.71 3.79
C ILE A 14 4.63 -5.99 3.17
N ARG A 15 5.59 -5.06 3.32
CA ARG A 15 6.97 -5.22 2.84
C ARG A 15 7.59 -6.51 3.37
N SER A 16 7.41 -6.80 4.65
CA SER A 16 7.94 -8.00 5.29
C SER A 16 7.32 -9.29 4.74
N ILE A 17 6.02 -9.28 4.44
CA ILE A 17 5.36 -10.45 3.83
C ILE A 17 5.81 -10.62 2.38
N VAL A 18 5.81 -9.54 1.60
CA VAL A 18 6.00 -9.60 0.15
C VAL A 18 7.47 -9.71 -0.24
N LEU A 19 8.34 -8.85 0.30
CA LEU A 19 9.75 -8.75 -0.11
C LEU A 19 10.71 -9.57 0.75
N GLU A 20 10.38 -9.82 2.02
CA GLU A 20 11.15 -10.70 2.89
C GLU A 20 10.59 -12.12 2.93
N GLU A 21 9.51 -12.40 2.17
CA GLU A 21 8.83 -13.69 2.09
C GLU A 21 8.53 -14.30 3.47
N ALA A 22 8.14 -13.45 4.43
CA ALA A 22 7.86 -13.89 5.78
C ALA A 22 6.78 -14.98 5.80
N THR A 23 7.09 -16.12 6.41
CA THR A 23 6.20 -17.29 6.48
C THR A 23 5.32 -17.30 7.73
N TYR A 24 5.57 -16.40 8.68
CA TYR A 24 4.78 -16.27 9.91
C TYR A 24 4.91 -14.89 10.55
N VAL A 25 3.94 -14.56 11.40
CA VAL A 25 3.91 -13.41 12.31
C VAL A 25 3.76 -13.93 13.73
N LEU A 26 4.53 -13.41 14.68
CA LEU A 26 4.28 -13.60 16.10
C LEU A 26 3.50 -12.40 16.62
N VAL A 27 2.38 -12.66 17.28
CA VAL A 27 1.52 -11.64 17.85
C VAL A 27 1.43 -11.90 19.34
N ASP A 28 1.77 -10.89 20.15
CA ASP A 28 1.47 -10.93 21.57
C ASP A 28 -0.04 -10.68 21.76
N ARG A 29 -0.72 -11.63 22.41
CA ARG A 29 -2.11 -11.48 22.84
C ARG A 29 -2.17 -11.74 24.34
N ASN A 30 -2.28 -10.66 25.11
CA ASN A 30 -2.36 -10.71 26.57
C ASN A 30 -1.15 -11.40 27.23
N GLY A 31 0.06 -11.17 26.70
CA GLY A 31 1.30 -11.76 27.20
C GLY A 31 1.61 -13.16 26.65
N GLU A 32 0.72 -13.72 25.82
CA GLU A 32 0.95 -14.98 25.13
C GLU A 32 1.38 -14.73 23.67
N GLN A 33 2.49 -15.33 23.25
CA GLN A 33 2.91 -15.27 21.85
C GLN A 33 2.11 -16.25 21.00
N VAL A 34 1.29 -15.71 20.11
CA VAL A 34 0.52 -16.46 19.14
C VAL A 34 1.22 -16.41 17.78
N ARG A 35 1.58 -17.58 17.25
CA ARG A 35 2.08 -17.71 15.89
C ARG A 35 0.93 -17.75 14.88
N ILE A 36 1.02 -16.89 13.88
CA ILE A 36 0.11 -16.86 12.74
C ILE A 36 0.92 -17.17 11.49
N ASP A 37 0.69 -18.33 10.88
CA ASP A 37 1.35 -18.71 9.64
C ASP A 37 0.78 -17.91 8.45
N ILE A 38 1.68 -17.49 7.57
CA ILE A 38 1.35 -16.75 6.36
C ILE A 38 1.38 -17.73 5.19
N ASP A 39 0.20 -17.98 4.62
CA ASP A 39 0.04 -18.75 3.39
C ASP A 39 0.79 -18.04 2.22
N PRO A 40 1.61 -18.76 1.42
CA PRO A 40 2.34 -18.19 0.29
C PRO A 40 1.47 -17.39 -0.68
N LYS A 41 0.16 -17.69 -0.79
CA LYS A 41 -0.76 -16.92 -1.64
C LYS A 41 -0.80 -15.43 -1.29
N TRP A 42 -0.51 -15.06 -0.04
CA TRP A 42 -0.50 -13.67 0.41
C TRP A 42 0.60 -12.86 -0.27
N VAL A 43 1.72 -13.48 -0.70
CA VAL A 43 2.76 -12.75 -1.44
C VAL A 43 2.20 -12.22 -2.78
N THR A 44 1.55 -13.09 -3.55
CA THR A 44 0.92 -12.72 -4.82
C THR A 44 -0.27 -11.78 -4.61
N LEU A 45 -1.05 -12.02 -3.56
CA LEU A 45 -2.25 -11.27 -3.27
C LEU A 45 -1.92 -9.84 -2.80
N LEU A 46 -1.02 -9.68 -1.83
CA LEU A 46 -0.62 -8.38 -1.28
C LEU A 46 0.23 -7.55 -2.26
N SER A 47 0.93 -8.19 -3.19
CA SER A 47 1.65 -7.47 -4.25
C SER A 47 0.74 -6.99 -5.39
N SER A 48 -0.49 -7.53 -5.50
CA SER A 48 -1.46 -7.15 -6.52
C SER A 48 -2.00 -5.73 -6.32
N ARG A 49 -2.37 -5.06 -7.42
CA ARG A 49 -2.92 -3.70 -7.35
C ARG A 49 -4.26 -3.63 -6.61
N GLU A 50 -5.12 -4.64 -6.77
CA GLU A 50 -6.43 -4.68 -6.10
C GLU A 50 -6.29 -4.62 -4.59
N ILE A 51 -5.31 -5.33 -4.02
CA ILE A 51 -5.22 -5.52 -2.57
C ILE A 51 -4.35 -4.51 -1.86
N ARG A 52 -3.51 -3.75 -2.59
CA ARG A 52 -2.84 -2.56 -2.03
C ARG A 52 -3.82 -1.50 -1.51
N GLN A 53 -5.06 -1.49 -1.98
CA GLN A 53 -6.08 -0.55 -1.54
C GLN A 53 -6.85 -1.03 -0.31
N TYR A 54 -6.71 -2.30 0.07
CA TYR A 54 -7.37 -2.85 1.24
C TYR A 54 -6.46 -2.76 2.46
N TRP A 55 -7.03 -2.23 3.54
CA TRP A 55 -6.42 -2.24 4.84
C TRP A 55 -6.43 -3.66 5.42
N ILE A 56 -5.31 -4.37 5.30
CA ILE A 56 -5.15 -5.75 5.83
C ILE A 56 -4.88 -5.79 7.34
N MET A 57 -4.48 -4.64 7.89
CA MET A 57 -4.20 -4.44 9.30
C MET A 57 -4.62 -3.01 9.66
N MET A 58 -5.33 -2.86 10.76
CA MET A 58 -5.78 -1.57 11.29
C MET A 58 -5.74 -1.62 12.82
N PRO A 59 -5.44 -0.50 13.49
CA PRO A 59 -5.65 -0.43 14.92
C PRO A 59 -7.14 -0.62 15.22
N ARG A 60 -7.46 -1.31 16.31
CA ARG A 60 -8.84 -1.44 16.77
C ARG A 60 -9.20 -0.14 17.48
N THR A 61 -10.00 0.69 16.84
CA THR A 61 -10.57 1.89 17.45
C THR A 61 -12.01 1.64 17.88
N PRO A 62 -12.47 2.26 18.98
CA PRO A 62 -13.89 2.38 19.27
C PRO A 62 -14.63 3.03 18.09
N PHE A 63 -15.97 2.97 18.12
CA PHE A 63 -16.77 3.60 17.10
C PHE A 63 -17.56 4.79 17.63
N TYR A 64 -16.91 5.95 17.63
CA TYR A 64 -17.56 7.23 17.88
C TYR A 64 -17.91 7.88 16.54
N VAL A 65 -19.16 8.34 16.42
CA VAL A 65 -19.67 8.96 15.18
C VAL A 65 -19.04 10.34 15.02
N ALA A 66 -18.18 10.50 14.02
CA ALA A 66 -17.56 11.79 13.69
C ALA A 66 -18.43 12.63 12.75
N GLU A 67 -19.16 11.97 11.85
CA GLU A 67 -20.00 12.61 10.85
C GLU A 67 -21.19 11.71 10.53
N VAL A 68 -22.34 12.35 10.30
CA VAL A 68 -23.57 11.71 9.83
C VAL A 68 -23.91 12.33 8.47
N VAL A 69 -24.10 11.48 7.46
CA VAL A 69 -24.42 11.91 6.10
C VAL A 69 -25.87 12.40 6.05
N PRO A 70 -26.15 13.60 5.52
CA PRO A 70 -27.51 14.09 5.34
C PRO A 70 -28.38 13.16 4.48
N GLY A 71 -29.62 12.95 4.90
CA GLY A 71 -30.59 12.05 4.26
C GLY A 71 -30.32 10.56 4.49
N SER A 72 -29.28 10.19 5.24
CA SER A 72 -28.92 8.79 5.47
C SER A 72 -29.87 8.07 6.44
N PRO A 73 -29.90 6.72 6.43
CA PRO A 73 -30.66 5.94 7.42
C PRO A 73 -30.26 6.25 8.86
N ALA A 74 -28.98 6.55 9.12
CA ALA A 74 -28.50 6.93 10.44
C ALA A 74 -29.08 8.28 10.90
N GLU A 75 -29.11 9.28 10.03
CA GLU A 75 -29.71 10.59 10.33
C GLU A 75 -31.22 10.44 10.63
N GLN A 76 -31.95 9.71 9.79
CA GLN A 76 -33.39 9.47 9.96
C GLN A 76 -33.70 8.70 11.26
N ALA A 77 -32.78 7.83 11.69
CA ALA A 77 -32.87 7.11 12.96
C ALA A 77 -32.44 7.95 14.18
N GLY A 78 -32.00 9.19 13.96
CA GLY A 78 -31.62 10.13 15.01
C GLY A 78 -30.23 9.88 15.61
N ILE A 79 -29.33 9.18 14.90
CA ILE A 79 -27.92 9.07 15.27
C ILE A 79 -27.25 10.44 15.11
N GLN A 80 -26.42 10.82 16.07
CA GLN A 80 -25.76 12.12 16.14
C GLN A 80 -24.25 11.99 16.21
N VAL A 81 -23.55 13.09 15.94
CA VAL A 81 -22.12 13.22 16.20
C VAL A 81 -21.85 12.95 17.68
N ASP A 82 -20.70 12.34 17.97
CA ASP A 82 -20.25 11.86 19.29
C ASP A 82 -21.02 10.67 19.89
N ASP A 83 -22.02 10.11 19.18
CA ASP A 83 -22.62 8.83 19.61
C ASP A 83 -21.58 7.71 19.57
N HIS A 84 -21.49 6.93 20.65
CA HIS A 84 -20.65 5.74 20.71
C HIS A 84 -21.47 4.51 20.35
N ILE A 85 -21.24 3.94 19.17
CA ILE A 85 -21.94 2.73 18.73
C ILE A 85 -21.30 1.50 19.38
N ILE A 86 -22.12 0.73 20.10
CA ILE A 86 -21.67 -0.39 20.94
C ILE A 86 -22.27 -1.74 20.55
N ALA A 87 -23.33 -1.77 19.73
CA ALA A 87 -23.94 -3.02 19.29
C ALA A 87 -24.71 -2.90 17.97
N VAL A 88 -24.81 -4.03 17.26
CA VAL A 88 -25.75 -4.23 16.15
C VAL A 88 -26.64 -5.42 16.51
N ASP A 89 -27.95 -5.18 16.58
CA ASP A 89 -28.95 -6.05 17.21
C ASP A 89 -28.54 -6.47 18.62
N THR A 90 -28.24 -7.75 18.82
CA THR A 90 -27.77 -8.35 20.07
C THR A 90 -26.25 -8.59 20.07
N VAL A 91 -25.56 -8.29 18.97
CA VAL A 91 -24.12 -8.53 18.83
C VAL A 91 -23.34 -7.30 19.32
N PRO A 92 -22.50 -7.44 20.37
CA PRO A 92 -21.64 -6.35 20.81
C PRO A 92 -20.59 -6.00 19.75
N THR A 93 -20.38 -4.70 19.55
CA THR A 93 -19.43 -4.15 18.57
C THR A 93 -18.53 -3.13 19.26
N PRO A 94 -17.62 -3.56 20.16
CA PRO A 94 -16.77 -2.63 20.93
C PRO A 94 -15.76 -1.85 20.07
N PHE A 95 -15.55 -2.29 18.83
CA PHE A 95 -14.65 -1.62 17.89
C PHE A 95 -15.33 -1.42 16.53
N PHE A 96 -14.89 -0.42 15.79
CA PHE A 96 -15.43 -0.08 14.47
C PHE A 96 -15.38 -1.25 13.48
N ILE A 97 -14.32 -2.08 13.52
CA ILE A 97 -14.22 -3.25 12.65
C ILE A 97 -15.27 -4.32 12.96
N ASP A 98 -15.66 -4.44 14.23
CA ASP A 98 -16.69 -5.38 14.66
C ASP A 98 -18.07 -4.88 14.23
N PHE A 99 -18.32 -3.57 14.32
CA PHE A 99 -19.50 -2.92 13.74
C PHE A 99 -19.58 -3.17 12.23
N ARG A 100 -18.50 -2.88 11.49
CA ARG A 100 -18.48 -3.04 10.02
C ARG A 100 -18.76 -4.49 9.62
N ARG A 101 -18.22 -5.47 10.36
CA ARG A 101 -18.49 -6.89 10.12
C ARG A 101 -19.95 -7.27 10.43
N ALA A 102 -20.54 -6.69 11.47
CA ALA A 102 -21.92 -6.97 11.86
C ALA A 102 -22.93 -6.34 10.89
N ILE A 103 -22.77 -5.06 10.55
CA ILE A 103 -23.71 -4.32 9.70
C ILE A 103 -23.77 -4.85 8.27
N LEU A 104 -22.64 -5.33 7.72
CA LEU A 104 -22.59 -5.94 6.38
C LEU A 104 -23.45 -7.22 6.27
N LYS A 105 -23.73 -7.90 7.38
CA LYS A 105 -24.63 -9.07 7.40
C LYS A 105 -26.11 -8.70 7.41
N ARG A 106 -26.43 -7.40 7.51
CA ARG A 106 -27.78 -6.85 7.60
C ARG A 106 -28.19 -6.07 6.36
N LYS A 107 -27.44 -6.15 5.26
CA LYS A 107 -27.82 -5.55 3.96
C LYS A 107 -29.27 -5.88 3.60
N GLY A 108 -30.04 -4.85 3.28
CA GLY A 108 -31.46 -4.96 2.91
C GLY A 108 -32.42 -5.27 4.08
N GLN A 109 -31.93 -5.34 5.33
CA GLN A 109 -32.72 -5.72 6.50
C GLN A 109 -32.87 -4.57 7.49
N GLU A 110 -34.00 -4.55 8.21
CA GLU A 110 -34.11 -3.77 9.43
C GLU A 110 -33.18 -4.32 10.51
N THR A 111 -32.51 -3.42 11.23
CA THR A 111 -31.61 -3.75 12.34
C THR A 111 -31.76 -2.72 13.46
N THR A 112 -31.37 -3.10 14.67
CA THR A 112 -31.32 -2.21 15.82
C THR A 112 -29.88 -1.84 16.15
N ILE A 113 -29.51 -0.57 16.11
CA ILE A 113 -28.19 -0.10 16.54
C ILE A 113 -28.26 0.28 18.01
N GLY A 114 -27.40 -0.34 18.83
CA GLY A 114 -27.17 0.06 20.21
C GLY A 114 -26.08 1.10 20.27
N LEU A 115 -26.35 2.23 20.92
CA LEU A 115 -25.40 3.33 21.06
C LEU A 115 -25.46 3.94 22.47
N VAL A 116 -24.37 4.58 22.88
CA VAL A 116 -24.28 5.38 24.10
C VAL A 116 -24.15 6.83 23.70
N ARG A 117 -25.06 7.67 24.19
CA ARG A 117 -25.04 9.12 23.95
C ARG A 117 -24.56 9.85 25.20
N GLN A 118 -23.63 10.80 25.01
CA GLN A 118 -23.06 11.62 26.09
C GLN A 118 -22.55 10.79 27.29
N GLU A 119 -22.05 9.59 27.02
CA GLU A 119 -21.53 8.63 28.02
C GLU A 119 -22.52 8.22 29.13
N ARG A 120 -23.83 8.42 28.95
CA ARG A 120 -24.84 8.15 29.98
C ARG A 120 -25.98 7.28 29.48
N ASP A 121 -26.60 7.68 28.36
CA ASP A 121 -27.83 7.06 27.90
C ASP A 121 -27.52 5.95 26.89
N THR A 122 -27.91 4.72 27.21
CA THR A 122 -27.87 3.62 26.24
C THR A 122 -29.17 3.63 25.45
N LEU A 123 -29.06 3.98 24.17
CA LEU A 123 -30.19 4.07 23.23
C LEU A 123 -30.16 2.88 22.25
N ARG A 124 -31.35 2.53 21.77
CA ARG A 124 -31.53 1.54 20.70
C ARG A 124 -32.35 2.17 19.58
N VAL A 125 -31.71 2.38 18.44
CA VAL A 125 -32.34 3.00 17.26
C VAL A 125 -32.57 1.94 16.19
N ARG A 126 -33.74 1.97 15.57
CA ARG A 126 -34.09 1.05 14.48
C ARG A 126 -33.90 1.75 13.14
N LEU A 127 -33.25 1.07 12.20
CA LEU A 127 -33.06 1.54 10.83
C LEU A 127 -33.01 0.38 9.86
N THR A 128 -33.28 0.67 8.59
CA THR A 128 -33.07 -0.28 7.49
C THR A 128 -31.67 -0.06 6.91
N VAL A 129 -30.87 -1.12 6.83
CA VAL A 129 -29.54 -1.04 6.21
C VAL A 129 -29.72 -1.12 4.69
N PRO A 130 -29.19 -0.14 3.92
CA PRO A 130 -29.20 -0.21 2.47
C PRO A 130 -28.45 -1.43 1.93
N GLU A 131 -28.71 -1.81 0.68
CA GLU A 131 -28.02 -2.94 0.01
C GLU A 131 -26.50 -2.73 -0.09
N GLU A 132 -26.07 -1.47 -0.11
CA GLU A 132 -24.66 -1.07 -0.07
C GLU A 132 -24.00 -1.51 1.24
N GLY A 133 -24.78 -1.65 2.33
CA GLY A 133 -24.29 -2.08 3.64
C GLY A 133 -23.71 -0.94 4.49
N THR A 134 -24.06 0.30 4.17
CA THR A 134 -23.60 1.51 4.86
C THR A 134 -24.79 2.32 5.33
N ILE A 135 -24.78 2.74 6.61
CA ILE A 135 -25.89 3.51 7.20
C ILE A 135 -25.65 5.02 7.16
N GLY A 136 -24.52 5.48 6.60
CA GLY A 136 -24.18 6.90 6.47
C GLY A 136 -23.55 7.54 7.71
N VAL A 137 -22.72 6.80 8.45
CA VAL A 137 -21.89 7.35 9.54
C VAL A 137 -20.41 7.10 9.31
N TYR A 138 -19.58 8.05 9.72
CA TYR A 138 -18.13 7.93 9.71
C TYR A 138 -17.58 7.85 11.14
N ASN A 139 -16.54 7.03 11.33
CA ASN A 139 -15.79 7.00 12.59
C ASN A 139 -14.78 8.15 12.61
N TYR A 140 -14.41 8.61 13.80
CA TYR A 140 -13.24 9.47 13.94
C TYR A 140 -12.00 8.83 13.33
N ALA A 141 -11.17 9.67 12.72
CA ALA A 141 -9.89 9.27 12.18
C ALA A 141 -8.92 8.87 13.32
N TRP A 142 -7.83 8.20 12.95
CA TRP A 142 -6.91 7.59 13.93
C TRP A 142 -6.22 8.61 14.83
N ASP A 143 -6.00 9.82 14.33
CA ASP A 143 -5.43 10.95 15.07
C ASP A 143 -6.31 11.43 16.22
N HIS A 144 -7.60 11.10 16.22
CA HIS A 144 -8.48 11.31 17.38
C HIS A 144 -8.14 10.38 18.54
N TYR A 145 -7.75 9.13 18.26
CA TYR A 145 -7.51 8.09 19.27
C TYR A 145 -6.03 7.91 19.61
N PHE A 146 -5.15 8.26 18.69
CA PHE A 146 -3.71 8.04 18.79
C PHE A 146 -2.96 9.34 18.53
N ARG A 147 -1.94 9.61 19.34
CA ARG A 147 -1.01 10.69 19.07
C ARG A 147 -0.16 10.33 17.87
N ILE A 148 -0.29 11.11 16.79
CA ILE A 148 0.64 11.01 15.66
C ILE A 148 1.95 11.71 16.05
N GLU A 149 3.05 10.96 16.01
CA GLU A 149 4.38 11.52 16.20
C GLU A 149 5.03 11.80 14.85
N ARG A 150 5.53 13.01 14.66
CA ARG A 150 6.35 13.40 13.50
C ARG A 150 7.80 13.46 13.97
N ARG A 151 8.65 12.59 13.42
CA ARG A 151 10.10 12.68 13.62
C ARG A 151 10.69 13.69 12.66
N GLU A 152 11.11 14.82 13.19
CA GLU A 152 11.82 15.85 12.43
C GLU A 152 13.32 15.54 12.40
N TYR A 153 13.94 15.86 11.26
CA TYR A 153 15.37 15.68 11.05
C TYR A 153 15.98 17.06 10.82
N THR A 154 17.08 17.35 11.49
CA THR A 154 17.95 18.46 11.09
C THR A 154 18.59 18.16 9.73
N LEU A 155 19.14 19.17 9.05
CA LEU A 155 19.81 18.95 7.75
C LEU A 155 20.95 17.92 7.86
N ALA A 156 21.69 17.95 8.97
CA ALA A 156 22.80 17.02 9.23
C ALA A 156 22.32 15.58 9.45
N GLU A 157 21.16 15.38 10.08
CA GLU A 157 20.58 14.04 10.28
C GLU A 157 19.81 13.55 9.04
N ALA A 158 19.24 14.46 8.26
CA ALA A 158 18.47 14.15 7.07
C ALA A 158 19.33 13.53 5.96
N LEU A 159 20.59 13.96 5.81
CA LEU A 159 21.51 13.41 4.82
C LEU A 159 21.78 11.89 5.00
N PRO A 160 22.31 11.42 6.15
CA PRO A 160 22.52 9.99 6.36
C PRO A 160 21.20 9.22 6.37
N ALA A 161 20.11 9.77 6.93
CA ALA A 161 18.80 9.14 6.87
C ALA A 161 18.30 8.96 5.43
N GLY A 162 18.54 9.95 4.56
CA GLY A 162 18.24 9.91 3.14
C GLY A 162 19.02 8.82 2.41
N VAL A 163 20.32 8.66 2.69
CA VAL A 163 21.16 7.59 2.12
C VAL A 163 20.63 6.22 2.52
N VAL A 164 20.31 6.01 3.80
CA VAL A 164 19.75 4.74 4.29
C VAL A 164 18.42 4.44 3.61
N LYS A 165 17.51 5.43 3.51
CA LYS A 165 16.24 5.27 2.79
C LYS A 165 16.46 4.93 1.32
N GLY A 166 17.36 5.63 0.63
CA GLY A 166 17.68 5.36 -0.77
C GLY A 166 18.26 3.97 -0.99
N TRP A 167 19.17 3.54 -0.12
CA TRP A 167 19.76 2.20 -0.19
C TRP A 167 18.73 1.09 0.06
N ASN A 168 17.87 1.25 1.07
CA ASN A 168 16.78 0.32 1.35
C ASN A 168 15.80 0.24 0.17
N PHE A 169 15.45 1.39 -0.42
CA PHE A 169 14.62 1.44 -1.61
C PHE A 169 15.24 0.66 -2.77
N LEU A 170 16.53 0.87 -3.08
CA LEU A 170 17.22 0.13 -4.15
C LEU A 170 17.23 -1.39 -3.89
N LYS A 171 17.50 -1.80 -2.64
CA LYS A 171 17.45 -3.22 -2.23
C LYS A 171 16.05 -3.81 -2.46
N ASP A 172 15.01 -3.07 -2.11
CA ASP A 172 13.63 -3.48 -2.30
C ASP A 172 13.27 -3.60 -3.78
N GLN A 173 13.76 -2.69 -4.62
CA GLN A 173 13.59 -2.80 -6.08
C GLN A 173 14.26 -4.07 -6.63
N VAL A 174 15.50 -4.37 -6.26
CA VAL A 174 16.18 -5.61 -6.68
C VAL A 174 15.37 -6.86 -6.28
N LYS A 175 14.85 -6.90 -5.05
CA LYS A 175 14.00 -7.99 -4.57
C LYS A 175 12.71 -8.11 -5.35
N ALA A 176 12.02 -6.99 -5.59
CA ALA A 176 10.79 -6.96 -6.36
C ALA A 176 11.01 -7.49 -7.79
N PHE A 177 12.12 -7.12 -8.44
CA PHE A 177 12.49 -7.68 -9.74
C PHE A 177 12.76 -9.19 -9.67
N ALA A 178 13.51 -9.66 -8.68
CA ALA A 178 13.76 -11.09 -8.48
C ALA A 178 12.44 -11.88 -8.31
N LEU A 179 11.50 -11.37 -7.52
CA LEU A 179 10.18 -11.98 -7.32
C LEU A 179 9.32 -11.95 -8.59
N MET A 180 9.45 -10.93 -9.43
CA MET A 180 8.80 -10.89 -10.74
C MET A 180 9.37 -11.96 -11.68
N PHE A 181 10.69 -12.13 -11.73
CA PHE A 181 11.33 -13.19 -12.52
C PHE A 181 10.96 -14.60 -12.04
N GLN A 182 10.74 -14.78 -10.74
CA GLN A 182 10.26 -16.04 -10.16
C GLN A 182 8.76 -16.29 -10.39
N GLY A 183 8.02 -15.34 -10.99
CA GLY A 183 6.58 -15.45 -11.22
C GLY A 183 5.72 -15.25 -9.97
N LYS A 184 6.32 -14.91 -8.81
CA LYS A 184 5.62 -14.65 -7.54
C LYS A 184 4.92 -13.29 -7.53
N MET A 185 5.44 -12.34 -8.31
CA MET A 185 4.86 -11.02 -8.54
C MET A 185 4.53 -10.82 -10.03
N LYS A 186 3.32 -10.33 -10.32
CA LYS A 186 2.90 -10.06 -11.70
C LYS A 186 3.50 -8.74 -12.18
N ALA A 187 4.28 -8.78 -13.25
CA ALA A 187 4.89 -7.58 -13.84
C ALA A 187 3.84 -6.53 -14.23
N LYS A 188 2.71 -6.96 -14.80
CA LYS A 188 1.60 -6.06 -15.12
C LYS A 188 1.13 -5.24 -13.92
N ASP A 189 1.06 -5.83 -12.72
CA ASP A 189 0.54 -5.15 -11.53
C ASP A 189 1.58 -4.19 -10.93
N ASN A 190 2.86 -4.39 -11.23
CA ASN A 190 3.97 -3.68 -10.60
C ASN A 190 4.65 -2.64 -11.51
N LEU A 191 4.45 -2.73 -12.82
CA LEU A 191 4.95 -1.76 -13.80
C LEU A 191 3.86 -0.74 -14.14
N GLY A 192 4.21 0.54 -14.12
CA GLY A 192 3.35 1.65 -14.51
C GLY A 192 4.04 2.56 -15.52
N SER A 193 3.26 3.18 -16.40
CA SER A 193 3.77 4.16 -17.37
C SER A 193 3.82 5.57 -16.77
N PHE A 194 4.16 6.57 -17.59
CA PHE A 194 4.05 7.98 -17.22
C PHE A 194 2.64 8.39 -16.75
N ILE A 195 1.60 7.69 -17.21
CA ILE A 195 0.21 7.92 -16.78
C ILE A 195 0.05 7.53 -15.31
N SER A 196 0.51 6.34 -14.93
CA SER A 196 0.52 5.89 -13.53
C SER A 196 1.33 6.84 -12.65
N ILE A 197 2.50 7.30 -13.14
CA ILE A 197 3.35 8.27 -12.43
C ILE A 197 2.62 9.60 -12.23
N GLY A 198 1.92 10.11 -13.24
CA GLY A 198 1.13 11.35 -13.14
C GLY A 198 0.07 11.27 -12.04
N LYS A 199 -0.67 10.15 -11.98
CA LYS A 199 -1.67 9.91 -10.93
C LYS A 199 -1.09 9.88 -9.51
N MET A 200 0.20 9.55 -9.34
CA MET A 200 0.84 9.52 -8.01
C MET A 200 1.05 10.91 -7.41
N PHE A 201 1.06 11.98 -8.21
CA PHE A 201 1.11 13.35 -7.68
C PHE A 201 -0.24 13.79 -7.10
N GLY A 202 -1.35 13.21 -7.58
CA GLY A 202 -2.71 13.53 -7.15
C GLY A 202 -3.23 14.86 -7.70
N ASP A 203 -4.46 15.21 -7.30
CA ASP A 203 -5.21 16.32 -7.90
C ASP A 203 -4.95 17.68 -7.22
N THR A 204 -4.23 17.69 -6.10
CA THR A 204 -3.93 18.89 -5.31
C THR A 204 -2.43 19.05 -5.07
N TRP A 205 -1.98 20.30 -4.90
CA TRP A 205 -0.57 20.60 -4.62
C TRP A 205 -0.18 20.13 -3.21
N ASP A 206 0.89 19.33 -3.14
CA ASP A 206 1.49 18.81 -1.92
C ASP A 206 3.02 18.81 -2.10
N TRP A 207 3.70 19.77 -1.45
CA TRP A 207 5.14 19.96 -1.62
C TRP A 207 5.95 18.75 -1.12
N GLU A 208 5.50 18.09 -0.05
CA GLU A 208 6.19 16.95 0.54
C GLU A 208 6.09 15.74 -0.40
N ARG A 209 4.89 15.52 -0.96
CA ARG A 209 4.67 14.52 -2.00
C ARG A 209 5.49 14.81 -3.25
N PHE A 210 5.55 16.05 -3.70
CA PHE A 210 6.34 16.43 -4.86
C PHE A 210 7.80 16.01 -4.72
N TRP A 211 8.47 16.40 -3.61
CA TRP A 211 9.88 16.03 -3.40
C TRP A 211 10.08 14.55 -3.16
N ARG A 212 9.16 13.88 -2.46
CA ARG A 212 9.19 12.43 -2.28
C ARG A 212 9.09 11.69 -3.62
N MET A 213 8.20 12.13 -4.51
CA MET A 213 8.04 11.57 -5.84
C MET A 213 9.26 11.84 -6.72
N THR A 214 9.80 13.07 -6.70
CA THR A 214 11.03 13.41 -7.41
C THR A 214 12.19 12.52 -6.98
N ALA A 215 12.41 12.36 -5.67
CA ALA A 215 13.46 11.48 -5.14
C ALA A 215 13.26 10.01 -5.56
N LEU A 216 12.03 9.50 -5.47
CA LEU A 216 11.69 8.14 -5.90
C LEU A 216 11.96 7.94 -7.39
N LEU A 217 11.51 8.87 -8.25
CA LEU A 217 11.72 8.79 -9.70
C LEU A 217 13.20 8.89 -10.07
N SER A 218 13.98 9.74 -9.40
CA SER A 218 15.43 9.81 -9.58
C SER A 218 16.12 8.49 -9.24
N LEU A 219 15.74 7.85 -8.12
CA LEU A 219 16.28 6.54 -7.74
C LEU A 219 15.88 5.45 -8.73
N VAL A 220 14.62 5.43 -9.18
CA VAL A 220 14.15 4.46 -10.19
C VAL A 220 14.87 4.65 -11.51
N LEU A 221 15.03 5.89 -12.00
CA LEU A 221 15.73 6.17 -13.24
C LEU A 221 17.21 5.79 -13.15
N GLY A 222 17.88 6.13 -12.04
CA GLY A 222 19.26 5.71 -11.77
C GLY A 222 19.41 4.19 -11.71
N PHE A 223 18.48 3.50 -11.05
CA PHE A 223 18.45 2.04 -10.98
C PHE A 223 18.25 1.39 -12.36
N VAL A 224 17.26 1.87 -13.13
CA VAL A 224 16.96 1.35 -14.46
C VAL A 224 18.14 1.59 -15.40
N ASN A 225 18.76 2.76 -15.37
CA ASN A 225 19.94 3.06 -16.19
C ASN A 225 21.14 2.18 -15.84
N LEU A 226 21.23 1.66 -14.62
CA LEU A 226 22.30 0.74 -14.21
C LEU A 226 22.04 -0.73 -14.66
N LEU A 227 20.83 -1.07 -15.11
CA LEU A 227 20.54 -2.41 -15.60
C LEU A 227 21.40 -2.73 -16.83
N PRO A 228 21.85 -3.99 -17.01
CA PRO A 228 22.66 -4.43 -18.14
C PRO A 228 21.82 -4.59 -19.41
N VAL A 229 21.16 -3.51 -19.83
CA VAL A 229 20.36 -3.43 -21.05
C VAL A 229 21.17 -2.63 -22.06
N PRO A 230 21.52 -3.17 -23.24
CA PRO A 230 22.41 -2.53 -24.21
C PRO A 230 22.08 -1.09 -24.60
N ALA A 231 20.80 -0.69 -24.56
CA ALA A 231 20.34 0.65 -24.88
C ALA A 231 20.44 1.67 -23.73
N LEU A 232 20.88 1.25 -22.55
CA LEU A 232 21.05 2.08 -21.35
C LEU A 232 22.52 2.21 -20.97
N ASP A 233 22.84 3.13 -20.06
CA ASP A 233 24.20 3.36 -19.56
C ASP A 233 24.84 2.07 -18.99
N GLY A 234 24.05 1.25 -18.29
CA GLY A 234 24.48 -0.04 -17.76
C GLY A 234 24.81 -1.09 -18.82
N GLY A 235 24.25 -0.96 -20.03
CA GLY A 235 24.65 -1.76 -21.19
C GLY A 235 26.09 -1.48 -21.60
N HIS A 236 26.51 -0.22 -21.58
CA HIS A 236 27.89 0.18 -21.83
C HIS A 236 28.83 -0.34 -20.74
N VAL A 237 28.41 -0.25 -19.47
CA VAL A 237 29.15 -0.84 -18.34
C VAL A 237 29.33 -2.34 -18.55
N MET A 238 28.29 -3.07 -18.98
CA MET A 238 28.39 -4.50 -19.27
C MET A 238 29.41 -4.80 -20.38
N PHE A 239 29.43 -4.01 -21.46
CA PHE A 239 30.41 -4.18 -22.54
C PHE A 239 31.84 -3.89 -22.09
N LEU A 240 32.03 -2.88 -21.23
CA LEU A 240 33.33 -2.58 -20.63
C LEU A 240 33.78 -3.70 -19.69
N LEU A 241 32.88 -4.26 -18.88
CA LEU A 241 33.18 -5.40 -18.02
C LEU A 241 33.55 -6.63 -18.85
N TYR A 242 32.87 -6.87 -19.96
CA TYR A 242 33.23 -7.91 -20.92
C TYR A 242 34.62 -7.67 -21.52
N GLU A 243 34.94 -6.44 -21.92
CA GLU A 243 36.26 -6.09 -22.46
C GLU A 243 37.37 -6.29 -21.42
N ILE A 244 37.15 -5.90 -20.16
CA ILE A 244 38.08 -6.15 -19.05
C ILE A 244 38.30 -7.66 -18.85
N ALA A 245 37.24 -8.45 -18.88
CA ALA A 245 37.33 -9.90 -18.65
C ALA A 245 37.99 -10.65 -19.83
N THR A 246 37.77 -10.20 -21.07
CA THR A 246 38.22 -10.89 -22.28
C THR A 246 39.48 -10.29 -22.91
N GLY A 247 39.88 -9.09 -22.48
CA GLY A 247 40.96 -8.30 -23.07
C GLY A 247 40.69 -7.85 -24.50
N ARG A 248 39.44 -7.96 -24.98
CA ARG A 248 39.06 -7.68 -26.37
C ARG A 248 37.83 -6.79 -26.41
N LYS A 249 37.92 -5.70 -27.18
CA LYS A 249 36.77 -4.85 -27.47
C LYS A 249 35.71 -5.64 -28.25
N PRO A 250 34.43 -5.61 -27.83
CA PRO A 250 33.33 -6.08 -28.67
C PRO A 250 33.37 -5.40 -30.05
N SER A 251 32.97 -6.11 -31.10
CA SER A 251 32.93 -5.52 -32.43
C SER A 251 31.90 -4.38 -32.49
N ASP A 252 32.19 -3.32 -33.24
CA ASP A 252 31.30 -2.17 -33.34
C ASP A 252 29.92 -2.57 -33.88
N LYS A 253 29.87 -3.52 -34.82
CA LYS A 253 28.61 -4.11 -35.31
C LYS A 253 27.82 -4.82 -34.21
N PHE A 254 28.50 -5.57 -33.34
CA PHE A 254 27.82 -6.24 -32.23
C PHE A 254 27.22 -5.23 -31.25
N LEU A 255 27.96 -4.17 -30.92
CA LEU A 255 27.45 -3.08 -30.07
C LEU A 255 26.24 -2.40 -30.71
N GLU A 256 26.31 -2.07 -32.00
CA GLU A 256 25.21 -1.47 -32.76
C GLU A 256 23.95 -2.36 -32.73
N TYR A 257 24.08 -3.64 -33.07
CA TYR A 257 22.95 -4.58 -33.04
C TYR A 257 22.41 -4.78 -31.63
N ALA A 258 23.27 -4.92 -30.63
CA ALA A 258 22.85 -5.11 -29.25
C ALA A 258 22.06 -3.89 -28.76
N THR A 259 22.55 -2.67 -29.00
CA THR A 259 21.87 -1.41 -28.66
C THR A 259 20.54 -1.28 -29.38
N LEU A 260 20.48 -1.55 -30.69
CA LEU A 260 19.24 -1.51 -31.47
C LEU A 260 18.20 -2.51 -30.93
N ILE A 261 18.61 -3.76 -30.67
CA ILE A 261 17.74 -4.79 -30.08
C ILE A 261 17.26 -4.35 -28.70
N GLY A 262 18.15 -3.86 -27.85
CA GLY A 262 17.81 -3.33 -26.53
C GLY A 262 16.79 -2.20 -26.61
N PHE A 263 16.98 -1.27 -27.54
CA PHE A 263 16.07 -0.15 -27.76
C PHE A 263 14.68 -0.65 -28.21
N ILE A 264 14.61 -1.56 -29.18
CA ILE A 264 13.35 -2.13 -29.66
C ILE A 264 12.60 -2.86 -28.53
N LEU A 265 13.32 -3.64 -27.72
CA LEU A 265 12.75 -4.35 -26.57
C LEU A 265 12.18 -3.36 -25.54
N LEU A 266 12.94 -2.32 -25.19
CA LEU A 266 12.48 -1.27 -24.28
C LEU A 266 11.28 -0.50 -24.84
N ALA A 267 11.31 -0.11 -26.11
CA ALA A 267 10.22 0.59 -26.77
C ALA A 267 8.94 -0.26 -26.77
N THR A 268 9.07 -1.55 -27.07
CA THR A 268 7.94 -2.50 -27.06
C THR A 268 7.39 -2.71 -25.65
N LEU A 269 8.26 -2.84 -24.65
CA LEU A 269 7.84 -2.90 -23.25
C LEU A 269 7.12 -1.62 -22.82
N MET A 270 7.62 -0.45 -23.23
CA MET A 270 6.99 0.83 -22.92
C MET A 270 5.60 0.92 -23.54
N LEU A 271 5.45 0.55 -24.82
CA LEU A 271 4.14 0.48 -25.49
C LEU A 271 3.19 -0.49 -24.79
N TYR A 272 3.69 -1.65 -24.36
CA TYR A 272 2.91 -2.62 -23.60
C TYR A 272 2.40 -2.04 -22.27
N VAL A 273 3.26 -1.38 -21.49
CA VAL A 273 2.88 -0.79 -20.19
C VAL A 273 1.93 0.39 -20.38
N ILE A 274 2.09 1.21 -21.42
CA ILE A 274 1.14 2.27 -21.78
C ILE A 274 -0.22 1.66 -22.15
N GLY A 275 -0.24 0.61 -22.98
CA GLY A 275 -1.47 -0.10 -23.34
C GLY A 275 -2.20 -0.66 -22.12
N LEU A 276 -1.45 -1.26 -21.17
CA LEU A 276 -2.01 -1.69 -19.88
C LEU A 276 -2.62 -0.53 -19.08
N ASP A 277 -1.98 0.64 -19.07
CA ASP A 277 -2.50 1.81 -18.36
C ASP A 277 -3.75 2.40 -19.01
N ILE A 278 -3.85 2.39 -20.35
CA ILE A 278 -5.05 2.81 -21.08
C ILE A 278 -6.21 1.86 -20.77
N LEU A 279 -5.99 0.54 -20.85
CA LEU A 279 -6.99 -0.48 -20.52
C LEU A 279 -7.46 -0.45 -19.06
N ARG A 280 -6.76 0.27 -18.19
CA ARG A 280 -7.17 0.48 -16.79
C ARG A 280 -7.98 1.74 -16.57
N ILE A 281 -7.91 2.69 -17.50
CA ILE A 281 -8.64 3.95 -17.41
C ILE A 281 -10.08 3.77 -17.92
N PHE A 282 -10.25 2.92 -18.93
CA PHE A 282 -11.54 2.57 -19.53
C PHE A 282 -12.03 1.23 -19.01
#